data_AF-A0A0S7BRH4-F1
#
_entry.id   AF-A0A0S7BRH4-F1
#
_cell.length_a   1.000
_cell.length_b   1.000
_cell.length_c   1.000
_cell.angle_alpha   90.00
_cell.angle_beta   90.00
_cell.angle_gamma   90.00
#
_symmetry.space_group_name_H-M   'P 1'
#
loop_
_entity.id
_entity.type
_entity.pdbx_description
1 polymer ?
#
loop_
_entity_poly.entity_id
_entity_poly.type
_entity_poly.pdbx_seq_one_letter_code
_entity_poly.pdbx_strand_id
1 'polypeptide(L)'
;MGIRDDFCEDFDNPAVWAVIHNSTAFRFDYTVTEPKLDLYKLPSSLIDPSPILNNRINLVLPDKPSVSEINAAALVSAKLGQIADWNKLELEVFSLDQLSITQPLGNIIYIGNAKSLLSSVEDIIPDYSTSSTEELTFKNLDGTLIEKDSGVFWLQTSSFDSKSIAMTITGASPLGLQKAAEAFATTSVFDRLSGRMGIVVDTPASDKVEKSINKLVYSLDDLGYKNIVAEGNRQQSVFLNLPLQMAFDSLGEAALHLIYSHSAIENAKNSYMDVSVNSVPVKRIALNSHDSENTSVVINIPLKLFKLGDNTVEITSNIQADISNIQSTLYCTEDYYSNSWLTINPDSSFTFPSGTSQLSANLSGFPQNLISASSLTDLALIIPDTVDWAAISTTIITANRIGRVAEGDQLFLKVFSASDQSSERFERSYQILIGLPSNNAAIKDLNDLLPVSFDTEGVKPKFPDSMAAVYSSSGKFGFIESILTEAGKFQLILTANSQESLEWVSKVIDNPEIYKNFTGNLQVISGENETASFTIPGAMIDKAIQDSESTQVSGNQLLQKPDWVVILTAAILFISLTVITVAWINKRR
;
A
#
# COMPACT_ATOMS: atom_id res chain seq x y z
N MET A 1 -41.23 14.01 23.03
CA MET A 1 -41.03 14.48 21.65
C MET A 1 -41.23 13.26 20.77
N GLY A 2 -42.41 13.17 20.14
CA GLY A 2 -42.72 12.13 19.15
C GLY A 2 -42.79 12.78 17.78
N ILE A 3 -42.70 11.96 16.74
CA ILE A 3 -42.98 12.38 15.37
C ILE A 3 -44.48 12.76 15.32
N ARG A 4 -44.79 13.96 14.82
CA ARG A 4 -46.12 14.53 14.68
C ARG A 4 -46.68 14.19 13.30
N ASP A 5 -48.00 14.19 13.20
CA ASP A 5 -48.71 13.92 11.94
C ASP A 5 -48.57 15.08 10.93
N ASP A 6 -48.28 16.29 11.42
CA ASP A 6 -47.98 17.45 10.57
C ASP A 6 -46.46 17.57 10.35
N PHE A 7 -46.02 17.26 9.13
CA PHE A 7 -44.60 17.33 8.74
C PHE A 7 -44.01 18.74 8.89
N CYS A 8 -44.85 19.79 8.85
CA CYS A 8 -44.40 21.16 9.07
C CYS A 8 -43.94 21.42 10.50
N GLU A 9 -44.55 20.76 11.47
CA GLU A 9 -44.18 20.89 12.88
C GLU A 9 -42.95 20.04 13.24
N ASP A 10 -42.59 19.10 12.35
CA ASP A 10 -41.48 18.16 12.49
C ASP A 10 -40.26 18.49 11.64
N PHE A 11 -40.31 19.59 10.89
CA PHE A 11 -39.26 20.04 9.97
C PHE A 11 -37.87 20.17 10.62
N ASP A 12 -37.82 20.53 11.90
CA ASP A 12 -36.59 20.58 12.71
C ASP A 12 -36.63 19.59 13.91
N ASN A 13 -37.46 18.54 13.84
CA ASN A 13 -37.62 17.58 14.93
C ASN A 13 -36.47 16.55 14.92
N PRO A 14 -35.55 16.56 15.90
CA PRO A 14 -34.42 15.62 15.95
C PRO A 14 -34.86 14.16 16.17
N ALA A 15 -36.15 13.91 16.43
CA ALA A 15 -36.71 12.57 16.51
C ALA A 15 -37.02 11.94 15.13
N VAL A 16 -36.98 12.71 14.03
CA VAL A 16 -37.15 12.20 12.67
C VAL A 16 -35.80 11.72 12.16
N TRP A 17 -35.54 10.43 12.30
CA TRP A 17 -34.31 9.79 11.83
C TRP A 17 -34.61 8.40 11.27
N ALA A 18 -33.75 7.94 10.37
CA ALA A 18 -33.71 6.56 9.90
C ALA A 18 -32.28 6.04 10.06
N VAL A 19 -32.12 4.78 10.48
CA VAL A 19 -30.81 4.11 10.55
C VAL A 19 -30.78 3.02 9.48
N ILE A 20 -29.75 3.06 8.64
CA ILE A 20 -29.38 1.91 7.81
C ILE A 20 -28.47 1.04 8.67
N HIS A 21 -28.93 -0.16 9.01
CA HIS A 21 -28.12 -1.09 9.78
C HIS A 21 -26.93 -1.58 8.93
N ASN A 22 -25.76 -1.71 9.56
CA ASN A 22 -24.54 -2.25 8.92
C ASN A 22 -24.67 -3.72 8.45
N SER A 23 -25.76 -4.40 8.82
CA SER A 23 -26.13 -5.73 8.35
C SER A 23 -26.90 -5.74 7.02
N THR A 24 -27.20 -4.57 6.44
CA THR A 24 -27.85 -4.46 5.13
C THR A 24 -26.91 -4.98 4.03
N ALA A 25 -27.40 -5.85 3.13
CA ALA A 25 -26.57 -6.48 2.11
C ALA A 25 -27.29 -6.67 0.76
N PHE A 26 -26.53 -6.68 -0.33
CA PHE A 26 -27.00 -7.12 -1.66
C PHE A 26 -26.85 -8.64 -1.79
N ARG A 27 -27.85 -9.31 -2.37
CA ARG A 27 -27.79 -10.74 -2.70
C ARG A 27 -27.95 -10.94 -4.20
N PHE A 28 -26.94 -11.55 -4.82
CA PHE A 28 -26.93 -11.89 -6.24
C PHE A 28 -26.98 -13.40 -6.40
N ASP A 29 -27.93 -13.89 -7.20
CA ASP A 29 -27.95 -15.29 -7.63
C ASP A 29 -27.09 -15.43 -8.89
N TYR A 30 -26.12 -16.35 -8.88
CA TYR A 30 -25.18 -16.54 -10.00
C TYR A 30 -24.93 -18.02 -10.30
N THR A 31 -24.40 -18.29 -11.49
CA THR A 31 -23.93 -19.62 -11.90
C THR A 31 -22.53 -19.50 -12.48
N VAL A 32 -21.60 -20.32 -12.01
CA VAL A 32 -20.23 -20.36 -12.54
C VAL A 32 -20.18 -21.29 -13.75
N THR A 33 -19.75 -20.76 -14.88
CA THR A 33 -19.60 -21.50 -16.14
C THR A 33 -18.15 -21.91 -16.38
N GLU A 34 -17.92 -22.86 -17.29
CA GLU A 34 -16.58 -23.22 -17.74
C GLU A 34 -15.84 -22.00 -18.32
N PRO A 35 -14.52 -21.87 -18.04
CA PRO A 35 -13.74 -20.75 -18.52
C PRO A 35 -13.51 -20.86 -20.03
N LYS A 36 -13.57 -19.72 -20.73
CA LYS A 36 -13.13 -19.66 -22.13
C LYS A 36 -11.60 -19.62 -22.15
N LEU A 37 -10.98 -20.64 -22.73
CA LEU A 37 -9.53 -20.75 -22.88
C LEU A 37 -9.03 -19.87 -24.03
N ASP A 38 -8.81 -18.60 -23.73
CA ASP A 38 -8.31 -17.59 -24.66
C ASP A 38 -7.43 -16.59 -23.91
N LEU A 39 -6.16 -16.48 -24.28
CA LEU A 39 -5.18 -15.61 -23.66
C LEU A 39 -5.55 -14.12 -23.81
N TYR A 40 -6.37 -13.75 -24.80
CA TYR A 40 -6.88 -12.38 -24.93
C TYR A 40 -7.74 -11.94 -23.73
N LYS A 41 -8.24 -12.90 -22.94
CA LYS A 41 -8.99 -12.63 -21.72
C LYS A 41 -8.11 -12.36 -20.50
N LEU A 42 -6.79 -12.54 -20.61
CA LEU A 42 -5.89 -12.18 -19.54
C LEU A 42 -5.78 -10.65 -19.41
N PRO A 43 -5.62 -10.13 -18.18
CA PRO A 43 -5.57 -10.88 -16.93
C PRO A 43 -6.94 -11.13 -16.29
N SER A 44 -8.04 -10.64 -16.86
CA SER A 44 -9.40 -10.71 -16.27
C SER A 44 -9.91 -12.13 -16.00
N SER A 45 -9.41 -13.15 -16.70
CA SER A 45 -9.73 -14.56 -16.42
C SER A 45 -8.97 -15.14 -15.23
N LEU A 46 -7.88 -14.50 -14.78
CA LEU A 46 -7.12 -14.90 -13.59
C LEU A 46 -7.58 -14.16 -12.35
N ILE A 47 -7.82 -12.85 -12.48
CA ILE A 47 -8.21 -11.95 -11.40
C ILE A 47 -9.46 -11.18 -11.85
N ASP A 48 -10.57 -11.44 -11.17
CA ASP A 48 -11.80 -10.67 -11.32
C ASP A 48 -11.65 -9.35 -10.53
N PRO A 49 -11.86 -8.19 -11.17
CA PRO A 49 -11.78 -6.88 -10.51
C PRO A 49 -12.99 -6.58 -9.62
N SER A 50 -13.99 -7.47 -9.57
CA SER A 50 -15.16 -7.33 -8.72
C SER A 50 -14.80 -7.55 -7.25
N PRO A 51 -15.22 -6.66 -6.34
CA PRO A 51 -15.02 -6.86 -4.90
C PRO A 51 -15.86 -8.01 -4.31
N ILE A 52 -16.73 -8.63 -5.12
CA ILE A 52 -17.68 -9.66 -4.68
C ILE A 52 -17.02 -11.04 -4.62
N LEU A 53 -16.01 -11.30 -5.46
CA LEU A 53 -15.36 -12.60 -5.57
C LEU A 53 -13.98 -12.57 -4.92
N ASN A 54 -13.65 -13.66 -4.21
CA ASN A 54 -12.29 -13.87 -3.72
C ASN A 54 -11.48 -14.50 -4.85
N ASN A 55 -10.48 -13.78 -5.35
CA ASN A 55 -9.56 -14.35 -6.33
C ASN A 55 -8.65 -15.37 -5.64
N ARG A 56 -8.51 -16.55 -6.23
CA ARG A 56 -7.60 -17.61 -5.74
C ARG A 56 -6.68 -18.04 -6.88
N ILE A 57 -5.38 -17.95 -6.65
CA ILE A 57 -4.37 -18.38 -7.61
C ILE A 57 -3.36 -19.27 -6.89
N ASN A 58 -3.09 -20.43 -7.47
CA ASN A 58 -2.10 -21.38 -7.02
C ASN A 58 -0.90 -21.31 -7.96
N LEU A 59 0.23 -20.76 -7.51
CA LEU A 59 1.49 -20.80 -8.24
C LEU A 59 2.19 -22.12 -7.98
N VAL A 60 2.60 -22.80 -9.06
CA VAL A 60 3.21 -24.13 -8.97
C VAL A 60 4.57 -24.11 -9.64
N LEU A 61 5.59 -24.51 -8.89
CA LEU A 61 6.96 -24.62 -9.37
C LEU A 61 7.44 -26.09 -9.34
N PRO A 62 8.50 -26.44 -10.08
CA PRO A 62 9.20 -27.72 -9.91
C PRO A 62 9.62 -27.96 -8.45
N ASP A 63 9.76 -29.22 -8.04
CA ASP A 63 10.05 -29.57 -6.64
C ASP A 63 11.39 -29.05 -6.11
N LYS A 64 12.33 -28.76 -7.02
CA LYS A 64 13.64 -28.16 -6.76
C LYS A 64 13.91 -27.05 -7.79
N PRO A 65 13.26 -25.89 -7.65
CA PRO A 65 13.38 -24.84 -8.66
C PRO A 65 14.76 -24.20 -8.58
N SER A 66 15.32 -23.88 -9.75
CA SER A 66 16.51 -23.05 -9.88
C SER A 66 16.22 -21.59 -9.52
N VAL A 67 17.27 -20.80 -9.25
CA VAL A 67 17.14 -19.35 -9.00
C VAL A 67 16.44 -18.64 -10.17
N SER A 68 16.67 -19.09 -11.41
CA SER A 68 16.00 -18.53 -12.59
C SER A 68 14.50 -18.84 -12.61
N GLU A 69 14.07 -19.99 -12.11
CA GLU A 69 12.64 -20.35 -12.00
C GLU A 69 11.97 -19.61 -10.84
N ILE A 70 12.66 -19.43 -9.70
CA ILE A 70 12.19 -18.60 -8.60
C ILE A 70 12.08 -17.13 -9.04
N ASN A 71 13.03 -16.63 -9.83
CA ASN A 71 12.98 -15.30 -10.43
C ASN A 71 11.75 -15.12 -11.33
N ALA A 72 11.51 -16.08 -12.23
CA ALA A 72 10.33 -16.07 -13.09
C ALA A 72 9.03 -16.06 -12.28
N ALA A 73 8.94 -16.89 -11.23
CA ALA A 73 7.77 -16.94 -10.36
C ALA A 73 7.58 -15.66 -9.54
N ALA A 74 8.66 -15.06 -9.01
CA ALA A 74 8.59 -13.80 -8.29
C ALA A 74 8.10 -12.67 -9.21
N LEU A 75 8.57 -12.63 -10.46
CA LEU A 75 8.17 -11.61 -11.43
C LEU A 75 6.69 -11.76 -11.84
N VAL A 76 6.24 -12.98 -12.14
CA VAL A 76 4.82 -13.29 -12.38
C VAL A 76 3.97 -12.94 -11.17
N SER A 77 4.42 -13.30 -9.97
CA SER A 77 3.73 -13.02 -8.72
C SER A 77 3.59 -11.53 -8.43
N ALA A 78 4.63 -10.74 -8.68
CA ALA A 78 4.55 -9.28 -8.58
C ALA A 78 3.55 -8.69 -9.58
N LYS A 79 3.51 -9.19 -10.81
CA LYS A 79 2.50 -8.75 -11.78
C LYS A 79 1.08 -9.10 -11.34
N LEU A 80 0.87 -10.31 -10.79
CA LEU A 80 -0.43 -10.68 -10.21
C LEU A 80 -0.82 -9.77 -9.05
N GLY A 81 0.17 -9.36 -8.24
CA GLY A 81 -0.02 -8.35 -7.19
C GLY A 81 -0.48 -7.03 -7.79
N GLN A 82 0.24 -6.52 -8.80
CA GLN A 82 -0.09 -5.28 -9.49
C GLN A 82 -1.50 -5.31 -10.10
N ILE A 83 -1.87 -6.41 -10.77
CA ILE A 83 -3.20 -6.58 -11.36
C ILE A 83 -4.28 -6.63 -10.27
N ALA A 84 -4.01 -7.30 -9.15
CA ALA A 84 -4.94 -7.37 -8.04
C ALA A 84 -5.16 -6.00 -7.41
N ASP A 85 -4.11 -5.16 -7.32
CA ASP A 85 -4.15 -3.84 -6.69
C ASP A 85 -4.76 -3.95 -5.27
N TRP A 86 -5.93 -3.34 -5.03
CA TRP A 86 -6.68 -3.40 -3.78
C TRP A 86 -7.59 -4.65 -3.65
N ASN A 87 -7.82 -5.39 -4.74
CA ASN A 87 -8.68 -6.57 -4.72
C ASN A 87 -8.06 -7.70 -3.89
N LYS A 88 -8.94 -8.46 -3.22
CA LYS A 88 -8.52 -9.64 -2.47
C LYS A 88 -8.04 -10.70 -3.46
N LEU A 89 -6.78 -11.13 -3.28
CA LEU A 89 -6.19 -12.25 -3.98
C LEU A 89 -5.53 -13.14 -2.93
N GLU A 90 -6.03 -14.36 -2.82
CA GLU A 90 -5.45 -15.46 -2.04
C GLU A 90 -4.46 -16.17 -2.97
N LEU A 91 -3.17 -15.94 -2.73
CA LEU A 91 -2.09 -16.53 -3.51
C LEU A 91 -1.42 -17.63 -2.68
N GLU A 92 -1.42 -18.85 -3.21
CA GLU A 92 -0.72 -19.98 -2.59
C GLU A 92 0.39 -20.47 -3.52
N VAL A 93 1.47 -21.01 -2.92
CA VAL A 93 2.64 -21.48 -3.65
C VAL A 93 2.85 -22.96 -3.33
N PHE A 94 2.93 -23.79 -4.36
CA PHE A 94 3.08 -25.24 -4.25
C PHE A 94 4.26 -25.76 -5.06
N SER A 95 4.80 -26.89 -4.63
CA SER A 95 5.59 -27.78 -5.48
C SER A 95 4.68 -28.67 -6.34
N LEU A 96 5.21 -29.27 -7.40
CA LEU A 96 4.48 -30.26 -8.22
C LEU A 96 4.04 -31.48 -7.38
N ASP A 97 4.89 -31.98 -6.49
CA ASP A 97 4.57 -33.08 -5.57
C ASP A 97 3.45 -32.69 -4.60
N GLN A 98 3.50 -31.48 -4.02
CA GLN A 98 2.48 -30.99 -3.11
C GLN A 98 1.13 -30.83 -3.80
N LEU A 99 1.12 -30.32 -5.04
CA LEU A 99 -0.11 -30.10 -5.80
C LEU A 99 -0.91 -31.40 -6.00
N SER A 100 -0.21 -32.51 -6.25
CA SER A 100 -0.83 -33.83 -6.43
C SER A 100 -1.56 -34.32 -5.18
N ILE A 101 -1.12 -33.87 -4.00
CA ILE A 101 -1.68 -34.21 -2.70
C ILE A 101 -2.81 -33.25 -2.32
N THR A 102 -2.59 -31.94 -2.48
CA THR A 102 -3.52 -30.89 -2.00
C THR A 102 -4.71 -30.69 -2.92
N GLN A 103 -4.52 -30.84 -4.24
CA GLN A 103 -5.55 -30.66 -5.28
C GLN A 103 -6.36 -29.36 -5.07
N PRO A 104 -5.70 -28.19 -5.04
CA PRO A 104 -6.34 -26.93 -4.67
C PRO A 104 -7.36 -26.50 -5.74
N LEU A 105 -8.41 -25.84 -5.27
CA LEU A 105 -9.41 -25.20 -6.14
C LEU A 105 -8.91 -23.85 -6.66
N GLY A 106 -9.53 -23.36 -7.73
CA GLY A 106 -9.18 -22.06 -8.32
C GLY A 106 -8.16 -22.17 -9.45
N ASN A 107 -7.68 -21.00 -9.89
CA ASN A 107 -6.76 -20.91 -11.02
C ASN A 107 -5.38 -21.44 -10.64
N ILE A 108 -4.71 -22.11 -11.57
CA ILE A 108 -3.37 -22.67 -11.38
C ILE A 108 -2.43 -22.03 -12.40
N ILE A 109 -1.24 -21.63 -11.96
CA ILE A 109 -0.18 -21.15 -12.86
C ILE A 109 1.08 -21.96 -12.61
N TYR A 110 1.43 -22.81 -13.58
CA TYR A 110 2.69 -23.56 -13.59
C TYR A 110 3.81 -22.67 -14.12
N ILE A 111 4.93 -22.59 -13.40
CA ILE A 111 6.07 -21.75 -13.77
C ILE A 111 7.34 -22.58 -13.65
N GLY A 112 8.06 -22.75 -14.75
CA GLY A 112 9.30 -23.53 -14.73
C GLY A 112 9.86 -23.76 -16.12
N ASN A 113 11.12 -24.19 -16.18
CA ASN A 113 11.68 -24.69 -17.44
C ASN A 113 10.92 -25.95 -17.86
N ALA A 114 10.70 -26.12 -19.16
CA ALA A 114 9.94 -27.23 -19.71
C ALA A 114 10.43 -28.60 -19.20
N LYS A 115 11.76 -28.81 -19.13
CA LYS A 115 12.35 -30.06 -18.65
C LYS A 115 12.08 -30.30 -17.16
N SER A 116 12.10 -29.25 -16.34
CA SER A 116 11.80 -29.32 -14.90
C SER A 116 10.33 -29.60 -14.63
N LEU A 117 9.42 -29.06 -15.46
CA LEU A 117 7.98 -29.31 -15.32
C LEU A 117 7.62 -30.75 -15.73
N LEU A 118 8.22 -31.25 -16.82
CA LEU A 118 8.01 -32.60 -17.33
C LEU A 118 8.51 -33.71 -16.42
N SER A 119 9.40 -33.45 -15.46
CA SER A 119 9.90 -34.50 -14.57
C SER A 119 8.81 -35.14 -13.72
N SER A 120 7.69 -34.43 -13.52
CA SER A 120 6.61 -34.85 -12.62
C SER A 120 5.25 -34.94 -13.31
N VAL A 121 4.96 -34.10 -14.33
CA VAL A 121 3.65 -34.09 -15.03
C VAL A 121 3.83 -33.80 -16.53
N GLU A 122 3.34 -34.70 -17.40
CA GLU A 122 3.50 -34.56 -18.86
C GLU A 122 2.46 -33.61 -19.49
N ASP A 123 1.23 -33.55 -18.97
CA ASP A 123 0.09 -32.86 -19.59
C ASP A 123 -0.05 -31.37 -19.19
N ILE A 124 1.02 -30.73 -18.72
CA ILE A 124 0.99 -29.30 -18.31
C ILE A 124 1.71 -28.37 -19.28
N ILE A 125 2.36 -28.90 -20.31
CA ILE A 125 3.02 -28.10 -21.35
C ILE A 125 2.41 -28.40 -22.73
N PRO A 126 2.54 -27.49 -23.72
CA PRO A 126 2.08 -27.76 -25.08
C PRO A 126 2.98 -28.78 -25.78
N ASP A 127 2.51 -29.27 -26.93
CA ASP A 127 3.21 -30.24 -27.78
C ASP A 127 4.68 -29.87 -28.00
N TYR A 128 5.55 -30.87 -27.93
CA TYR A 128 6.99 -30.69 -28.08
C TYR A 128 7.63 -31.81 -28.90
N SER A 129 8.92 -31.63 -29.17
CA SER A 129 9.83 -32.56 -29.84
C SER A 129 11.10 -32.66 -29.00
N THR A 130 11.65 -33.85 -28.89
CA THR A 130 12.98 -34.07 -28.32
C THR A 130 13.93 -34.48 -29.44
N SER A 131 15.06 -33.79 -29.53
CA SER A 131 16.15 -34.16 -30.45
C SER A 131 16.97 -35.33 -29.89
N SER A 132 17.85 -35.90 -30.71
CA SER A 132 18.80 -36.94 -30.29
C SER A 132 19.77 -36.48 -29.18
N THR A 133 19.87 -35.17 -28.93
CA THR A 133 20.68 -34.56 -27.86
C THR A 133 19.85 -34.24 -26.60
N GLU A 134 18.63 -34.77 -26.49
CA GLU A 134 17.64 -34.47 -25.43
C GLU A 134 17.26 -32.99 -25.30
N GLU A 135 17.52 -32.18 -26.33
CA GLU A 135 17.05 -30.80 -26.35
C GLU A 135 15.56 -30.80 -26.72
N LEU A 136 14.75 -30.23 -25.81
CA LEU A 136 13.32 -30.02 -26.01
C LEU A 136 13.11 -28.80 -26.91
N THR A 137 12.16 -28.92 -27.84
CA THR A 137 11.70 -27.81 -28.67
C THR A 137 10.18 -27.87 -28.77
N PHE A 138 9.50 -26.77 -28.47
CA PHE A 138 8.04 -26.71 -28.57
C PHE A 138 7.58 -26.72 -30.02
N LYS A 139 6.35 -27.19 -30.23
CA LYS A 139 5.61 -27.09 -31.48
C LYS A 139 4.50 -26.08 -31.32
N ASN A 140 4.31 -25.25 -32.34
CA ASN A 140 3.13 -24.42 -32.48
C ASN A 140 1.92 -25.30 -32.83
N LEU A 141 0.71 -24.74 -32.75
CA LEU A 141 -0.56 -25.43 -33.03
C LEU A 141 -0.67 -25.97 -34.48
N ASP A 142 0.10 -25.42 -35.41
CA ASP A 142 0.21 -25.90 -36.80
C ASP A 142 1.30 -26.97 -37.00
N GLY A 143 1.99 -27.36 -35.92
CA GLY A 143 3.08 -28.34 -35.92
C GLY A 143 4.48 -27.78 -36.23
N THR A 144 4.61 -26.48 -36.49
CA THR A 144 5.92 -25.84 -36.72
C THR A 144 6.75 -25.77 -35.44
N LEU A 145 8.08 -25.89 -35.55
CA LEU A 145 8.96 -25.80 -34.40
C LEU A 145 9.13 -24.33 -33.97
N ILE A 146 9.06 -24.12 -32.66
CA ILE A 146 9.27 -22.81 -32.02
C ILE A 146 10.76 -22.67 -31.70
N GLU A 147 11.30 -21.45 -31.82
CA GLU A 147 12.69 -21.17 -31.48
C GLU A 147 13.00 -21.49 -30.01
N LYS A 148 14.16 -22.09 -29.76
CA LYS A 148 14.60 -22.60 -28.45
C LYS A 148 14.49 -21.57 -27.31
N ASP A 149 14.86 -20.33 -27.60
CA ASP A 149 14.88 -19.23 -26.62
C ASP A 149 13.60 -18.38 -26.65
N SER A 150 12.51 -18.91 -27.21
CA SER A 150 11.17 -18.31 -27.07
C SER A 150 10.52 -18.74 -25.75
N GLY A 151 9.80 -17.81 -25.15
CA GLY A 151 8.87 -18.09 -24.07
C GLY A 151 7.53 -18.61 -24.59
N VAL A 152 6.84 -19.38 -23.78
CA VAL A 152 5.56 -19.99 -24.12
C VAL A 152 4.55 -19.80 -23.00
N PHE A 153 3.36 -19.32 -23.36
CA PHE A 153 2.15 -19.38 -22.56
C PHE A 153 1.24 -20.48 -23.09
N TRP A 154 0.71 -21.30 -22.20
CA TRP A 154 -0.22 -22.38 -22.55
C TRP A 154 -1.42 -22.35 -21.61
N LEU A 155 -2.64 -22.34 -22.18
CA LEU A 155 -3.89 -22.36 -21.42
C LEU A 155 -4.64 -23.67 -21.61
N GLN A 156 -5.03 -24.25 -20.48
CA GLN A 156 -5.92 -25.39 -20.39
C GLN A 156 -6.90 -25.26 -19.22
N THR A 157 -7.83 -26.20 -19.10
CA THR A 157 -8.69 -26.28 -17.92
C THR A 157 -7.90 -26.88 -16.76
N SER A 158 -8.11 -26.40 -15.55
CA SER A 158 -7.48 -26.98 -14.37
C SER A 158 -7.90 -28.45 -14.19
N SER A 159 -6.92 -29.32 -13.92
CA SER A 159 -7.15 -30.75 -13.68
C SER A 159 -7.93 -31.02 -12.38
N PHE A 160 -7.96 -30.05 -11.45
CA PHE A 160 -8.61 -30.18 -10.15
C PHE A 160 -9.91 -29.38 -10.04
N ASP A 161 -10.14 -28.43 -10.95
CA ASP A 161 -11.34 -27.61 -10.98
C ASP A 161 -11.76 -27.27 -12.41
N SER A 162 -12.80 -27.96 -12.89
CA SER A 162 -13.38 -27.75 -14.24
C SER A 162 -13.84 -26.31 -14.53
N LYS A 163 -14.02 -25.48 -13.50
CA LYS A 163 -14.46 -24.10 -13.60
C LYS A 163 -13.31 -23.09 -13.57
N SER A 164 -12.07 -23.56 -13.45
CA SER A 164 -10.87 -22.73 -13.35
C SER A 164 -9.89 -23.03 -14.47
N ILE A 165 -9.03 -22.06 -14.78
CA ILE A 165 -7.97 -22.23 -15.78
C ILE A 165 -6.67 -22.72 -15.15
N ALA A 166 -5.92 -23.49 -15.93
CA ALA A 166 -4.53 -23.79 -15.71
C ALA A 166 -3.71 -23.09 -16.80
N MET A 167 -2.80 -22.21 -16.39
CA MET A 167 -1.86 -21.53 -17.27
C MET A 167 -0.45 -22.07 -17.02
N THR A 168 0.32 -22.28 -18.08
CA THR A 168 1.73 -22.61 -17.96
C THR A 168 2.57 -21.51 -18.58
N ILE A 169 3.51 -20.99 -17.79
CA ILE A 169 4.52 -20.00 -18.19
C ILE A 169 5.85 -20.73 -18.22
N THR A 170 6.36 -21.00 -19.42
CA THR A 170 7.51 -21.89 -19.60
C THR A 170 8.41 -21.47 -20.76
N GLY A 171 9.56 -22.13 -20.88
CA GLY A 171 10.51 -22.01 -21.96
C GLY A 171 11.35 -23.28 -22.07
N ALA A 172 11.83 -23.60 -23.27
CA ALA A 172 12.70 -24.75 -23.48
C ALA A 172 14.11 -24.51 -22.90
N SER A 173 14.54 -23.24 -22.85
CA SER A 173 15.76 -22.78 -22.19
C SER A 173 15.47 -21.86 -21.00
N PRO A 174 16.45 -21.60 -20.12
CA PRO A 174 16.33 -20.59 -19.08
C PRO A 174 16.00 -19.18 -19.64
N LEU A 175 16.56 -18.83 -20.80
CA LEU A 175 16.27 -17.56 -21.47
C LEU A 175 14.83 -17.49 -21.99
N GLY A 176 14.30 -18.58 -22.54
CA GLY A 176 12.89 -18.65 -22.94
C GLY A 176 11.94 -18.46 -21.76
N LEU A 177 12.23 -19.09 -20.61
CA LEU A 177 11.44 -18.90 -19.39
C LEU A 177 11.51 -17.45 -18.90
N GLN A 178 12.70 -16.84 -18.92
CA GLN A 178 12.87 -15.44 -18.55
C GLN A 178 11.99 -14.53 -19.44
N LYS A 179 12.05 -14.69 -20.76
CA LYS A 179 11.19 -13.92 -21.69
C LYS A 179 9.71 -14.13 -21.41
N ALA A 180 9.27 -15.36 -21.14
CA ALA A 180 7.88 -15.65 -20.81
C ALA A 180 7.43 -14.91 -19.53
N ALA A 181 8.26 -14.93 -18.48
CA ALA A 181 7.95 -14.25 -17.22
C ALA A 181 7.96 -12.72 -17.37
N GLU A 182 8.94 -12.15 -18.08
CA GLU A 182 9.03 -10.71 -18.37
C GLU A 182 7.84 -10.24 -19.22
N ALA A 183 7.45 -11.02 -20.22
CA ALA A 183 6.29 -10.73 -21.06
C ALA A 183 5.00 -10.78 -20.23
N PHE A 184 4.85 -11.74 -19.32
CA PHE A 184 3.71 -11.76 -18.40
C PHE A 184 3.69 -10.51 -17.52
N ALA A 185 4.86 -10.07 -17.06
CA ALA A 185 5.02 -8.87 -16.25
C ALA A 185 4.91 -7.53 -17.01
N THR A 186 4.52 -7.55 -18.29
CA THR A 186 4.33 -6.38 -19.13
C THR A 186 2.85 -6.24 -19.52
N THR A 187 2.17 -5.15 -19.14
CA THR A 187 0.70 -5.03 -19.37
C THR A 187 0.37 -5.01 -20.85
N SER A 188 1.13 -4.25 -21.64
CA SER A 188 0.94 -4.13 -23.10
C SER A 188 1.11 -5.45 -23.87
N VAL A 189 1.66 -6.51 -23.25
CA VAL A 189 1.71 -7.84 -23.86
C VAL A 189 0.34 -8.50 -23.90
N PHE A 190 -0.51 -8.31 -22.88
CA PHE A 190 -1.82 -8.97 -22.82
C PHE A 190 -2.70 -8.63 -24.03
N ASP A 191 -2.63 -7.40 -24.53
CA ASP A 191 -3.36 -6.94 -25.72
C ASP A 191 -2.96 -7.67 -27.02
N ARG A 192 -1.79 -8.32 -27.02
CA ARG A 192 -1.24 -9.03 -28.17
C ARG A 192 -1.43 -10.55 -28.10
N LEU A 193 -1.89 -11.06 -26.96
CA LEU A 193 -2.13 -12.50 -26.80
C LEU A 193 -3.52 -12.87 -27.32
N SER A 194 -3.63 -14.07 -27.90
CA SER A 194 -4.91 -14.63 -28.32
C SER A 194 -4.83 -16.15 -28.43
N GLY A 195 -5.98 -16.81 -28.34
CA GLY A 195 -6.09 -18.26 -28.41
C GLY A 195 -5.51 -18.96 -27.19
N ARG A 196 -5.23 -20.26 -27.30
CA ARG A 196 -4.77 -21.08 -26.16
C ARG A 196 -3.25 -21.08 -25.95
N MET A 197 -2.49 -20.61 -26.93
CA MET A 197 -1.03 -20.65 -26.92
C MET A 197 -0.47 -19.28 -27.32
N GLY A 198 0.45 -18.77 -26.52
CA GLY A 198 1.17 -17.52 -26.78
C GLY A 198 2.66 -17.81 -26.89
N ILE A 199 3.32 -17.20 -27.88
CA ILE A 199 4.75 -17.38 -28.11
C ILE A 199 5.43 -16.03 -27.96
N VAL A 200 6.40 -15.96 -27.06
CA VAL A 200 7.15 -14.75 -26.73
C VAL A 200 8.54 -14.85 -27.32
N VAL A 201 8.76 -14.19 -28.45
CA VAL A 201 10.06 -14.19 -29.13
C VAL A 201 11.00 -13.15 -28.50
N ASP A 202 10.45 -12.03 -28.06
CA ASP A 202 11.21 -10.91 -27.49
C ASP A 202 10.36 -10.10 -26.51
N THR A 203 11.03 -9.37 -25.61
CA THR A 203 10.43 -8.48 -24.62
C THR A 203 11.02 -7.08 -24.78
N PRO A 204 10.23 -6.01 -24.53
CA PRO A 204 10.78 -4.66 -24.56
C PRO A 204 11.96 -4.54 -23.59
N ALA A 205 13.02 -3.86 -24.03
CA ALA A 205 14.14 -3.54 -23.16
C ALA A 205 13.66 -2.62 -22.03
N SER A 206 14.27 -2.75 -20.85
CA SER A 206 14.01 -1.86 -19.72
C SER A 206 14.31 -0.40 -20.09
N ASP A 207 13.26 0.41 -20.19
CA ASP A 207 13.38 1.85 -20.32
C ASP A 207 13.95 2.40 -19.01
N LYS A 208 15.25 2.75 -19.02
CA LYS A 208 15.95 3.33 -17.84
C LYS A 208 15.41 4.70 -17.40
N VAL A 209 14.45 5.27 -18.11
CA VAL A 209 13.87 6.58 -17.81
C VAL A 209 12.61 6.36 -16.98
N GLU A 210 12.81 6.11 -15.69
CA GLU A 210 11.70 5.92 -14.76
C GLU A 210 11.13 7.26 -14.31
N LYS A 211 9.79 7.36 -14.26
CA LYS A 211 9.14 8.38 -13.43
C LYS A 211 9.23 7.89 -11.99
N SER A 212 9.94 8.64 -11.15
CA SER A 212 9.87 8.48 -9.70
C SER A 212 8.39 8.53 -9.27
N ILE A 213 7.98 7.62 -8.37
CA ILE A 213 6.60 7.49 -7.80
C ILE A 213 6.17 8.77 -7.03
N ASN A 214 6.97 9.83 -7.02
CA ASN A 214 6.64 11.12 -6.43
C ASN A 214 5.56 11.91 -7.20
N LYS A 215 4.49 11.29 -7.71
CA LYS A 215 3.24 12.02 -8.01
C LYS A 215 2.53 12.25 -6.68
N LEU A 216 2.99 13.22 -5.90
CA LEU A 216 2.33 13.64 -4.66
C LEU A 216 1.18 14.60 -4.91
N VAL A 217 0.64 14.60 -6.13
CA VAL A 217 -0.46 15.46 -6.55
C VAL A 217 -1.54 14.56 -7.12
N TYR A 218 -2.66 14.45 -6.43
CA TYR A 218 -3.80 13.63 -6.82
C TYR A 218 -4.99 14.54 -7.08
N SER A 219 -5.49 14.57 -8.31
CA SER A 219 -6.78 15.21 -8.62
C SER A 219 -7.94 14.35 -8.12
N LEU A 220 -9.13 14.93 -7.97
CA LEU A 220 -10.33 14.15 -7.67
C LEU A 220 -10.68 13.22 -8.84
N ASP A 221 -10.39 13.59 -10.09
CA ASP A 221 -10.52 12.69 -11.26
C ASP A 221 -9.58 11.48 -11.18
N ASP A 222 -8.32 11.69 -10.77
CA ASP A 222 -7.36 10.60 -10.51
C ASP A 222 -7.89 9.63 -9.43
N LEU A 223 -8.64 10.15 -8.45
CA LEU A 223 -9.27 9.37 -7.38
C LEU A 223 -10.63 8.77 -7.78
N GLY A 224 -11.02 8.90 -9.05
CA GLY A 224 -12.26 8.32 -9.59
C GLY A 224 -13.53 9.16 -9.36
N TYR A 225 -13.41 10.35 -8.79
CA TYR A 225 -14.54 11.26 -8.63
C TYR A 225 -14.81 12.04 -9.92
N LYS A 226 -16.09 12.31 -10.18
CA LYS A 226 -16.54 13.24 -11.22
C LYS A 226 -17.00 14.54 -10.56
N ASN A 227 -17.70 15.41 -11.28
CA ASN A 227 -18.34 16.57 -10.66
C ASN A 227 -19.23 16.11 -9.51
N ILE A 228 -18.98 16.65 -8.32
CA ILE A 228 -19.76 16.34 -7.13
C ILE A 228 -20.66 17.53 -6.86
N VAL A 229 -21.97 17.29 -6.81
CA VAL A 229 -22.97 18.32 -6.59
C VAL A 229 -23.67 18.05 -5.26
N ALA A 230 -23.68 19.05 -4.40
CA ALA A 230 -24.49 19.09 -3.18
C ALA A 230 -25.63 20.09 -3.40
N GLU A 231 -26.88 19.63 -3.33
CA GLU A 231 -28.07 20.47 -3.49
C GLU A 231 -28.73 20.69 -2.14
N GLY A 232 -29.20 21.91 -1.89
CA GLY A 232 -29.95 22.27 -0.70
C GLY A 232 -29.60 23.64 -0.14
N ASN A 233 -30.59 24.27 0.48
CA ASN A 233 -30.51 25.60 1.09
C ASN A 233 -30.13 25.57 2.60
N ARG A 234 -29.58 24.45 3.04
CA ARG A 234 -29.18 24.15 4.43
C ARG A 234 -27.86 23.39 4.41
N GLN A 235 -27.47 22.84 5.55
CA GLN A 235 -26.26 22.03 5.67
C GLN A 235 -26.36 20.79 4.77
N GLN A 236 -25.47 20.69 3.80
CA GLN A 236 -25.27 19.54 2.94
C GLN A 236 -23.81 19.10 3.08
N SER A 237 -23.58 17.79 3.19
CA SER A 237 -22.23 17.24 3.31
C SER A 237 -21.91 16.37 2.11
N VAL A 238 -20.72 16.57 1.56
CA VAL A 238 -20.07 15.70 0.60
C VAL A 238 -18.93 15.00 1.32
N PHE A 239 -18.83 13.68 1.12
CA PHE A 239 -17.76 12.87 1.69
C PHE A 239 -16.84 12.39 0.57
N LEU A 240 -15.55 12.72 0.69
CA LEU A 240 -14.49 12.20 -0.14
C LEU A 240 -13.71 11.18 0.69
N ASN A 241 -13.58 9.96 0.17
CA ASN A 241 -12.59 9.03 0.68
C ASN A 241 -11.25 9.26 -0.01
N LEU A 242 -10.20 9.35 0.82
CA LEU A 242 -8.82 9.54 0.41
C LEU A 242 -8.01 8.37 0.97
N PRO A 243 -7.84 7.29 0.18
CA PRO A 243 -7.07 6.13 0.60
C PRO A 243 -5.59 6.49 0.58
N LEU A 244 -5.07 6.95 1.72
CA LEU A 244 -3.67 7.29 1.85
C LEU A 244 -2.89 6.04 2.15
N GLN A 245 -2.05 5.70 1.20
CA GLN A 245 -1.29 4.50 1.28
C GLN A 245 0.02 4.73 2.09
N MET A 246 0.48 5.97 2.23
CA MET A 246 1.68 6.34 3.00
C MET A 246 1.35 7.13 4.27
N ALA A 247 2.16 6.94 5.32
CA ALA A 247 2.14 7.76 6.51
C ALA A 247 3.13 8.93 6.36
N PHE A 248 2.70 10.13 6.75
CA PHE A 248 3.52 11.33 6.69
C PHE A 248 4.03 11.71 8.08
N ASP A 249 5.25 12.25 8.15
CA ASP A 249 5.77 12.83 9.39
C ASP A 249 4.87 13.98 9.86
N SER A 250 4.57 13.97 11.17
CA SER A 250 3.49 14.75 11.79
C SER A 250 3.62 16.28 11.74
N LEU A 251 4.75 16.82 11.25
CA LEU A 251 5.07 18.25 11.25
C LEU A 251 4.77 18.97 9.92
N GLY A 252 4.43 18.24 8.85
CA GLY A 252 4.12 18.83 7.55
C GLY A 252 2.63 19.18 7.32
N GLU A 253 2.35 19.82 6.20
CA GLU A 253 0.98 20.13 5.72
C GLU A 253 0.79 19.57 4.30
N ALA A 254 -0.36 18.96 4.04
CA ALA A 254 -0.86 18.75 2.69
C ALA A 254 -1.61 20.01 2.22
N ALA A 255 -1.64 20.27 0.91
CA ALA A 255 -2.39 21.37 0.33
C ALA A 255 -3.55 20.81 -0.51
N LEU A 256 -4.79 21.11 -0.12
CA LEU A 256 -5.97 20.89 -0.94
C LEU A 256 -6.22 22.13 -1.81
N HIS A 257 -6.01 22.02 -3.11
CA HIS A 257 -6.48 22.98 -4.10
C HIS A 257 -7.93 22.61 -4.47
N LEU A 258 -8.89 23.28 -3.82
CA LEU A 258 -10.31 23.05 -4.00
C LEU A 258 -10.84 24.02 -5.07
N ILE A 259 -11.41 23.46 -6.14
CA ILE A 259 -12.09 24.20 -7.21
C ILE A 259 -13.58 23.95 -7.07
N TYR A 260 -14.35 25.02 -6.87
CA TYR A 260 -15.78 24.93 -6.61
C TYR A 260 -16.58 26.01 -7.34
N SER A 261 -17.88 25.77 -7.48
CA SER A 261 -18.87 26.73 -7.97
C SER A 261 -20.13 26.60 -7.11
N HIS A 262 -20.92 27.66 -6.98
CA HIS A 262 -22.17 27.58 -6.22
C HIS A 262 -23.26 28.46 -6.82
N SER A 263 -24.50 28.18 -6.45
CA SER A 263 -25.67 29.01 -6.78
C SER A 263 -25.55 30.44 -6.23
N ALA A 264 -26.41 31.36 -6.69
CA ALA A 264 -26.43 32.72 -6.18
C ALA A 264 -26.57 32.76 -4.64
N ILE A 265 -25.71 33.54 -3.97
CA ILE A 265 -25.72 33.71 -2.52
C ILE A 265 -26.49 34.97 -2.16
N GLU A 266 -27.65 34.81 -1.53
CA GLU A 266 -28.50 35.92 -1.12
C GLU A 266 -28.19 36.40 0.30
N ASN A 267 -27.81 35.47 1.21
CA ASN A 267 -27.35 35.79 2.56
C ASN A 267 -25.91 35.34 2.80
N ALA A 268 -24.95 36.17 2.37
CA ALA A 268 -23.52 35.89 2.53
C ALA A 268 -23.05 35.80 4.00
N LYS A 269 -23.77 36.40 4.96
CA LYS A 269 -23.38 36.33 6.38
C LYS A 269 -23.58 34.95 6.98
N ASN A 270 -24.56 34.20 6.47
CA ASN A 270 -24.92 32.88 6.97
C ASN A 270 -24.58 31.76 5.98
N SER A 271 -23.95 32.08 4.84
CA SER A 271 -23.56 31.12 3.83
C SER A 271 -22.06 30.80 3.93
N TYR A 272 -21.73 29.53 4.09
CA TYR A 272 -20.35 29.08 4.30
C TYR A 272 -20.14 27.65 3.80
N MET A 273 -18.87 27.29 3.64
CA MET A 273 -18.40 25.94 3.38
C MET A 273 -17.32 25.58 4.41
N ASP A 274 -17.52 24.48 5.12
CA ASP A 274 -16.57 23.90 6.06
C ASP A 274 -15.86 22.71 5.44
N VAL A 275 -14.57 22.57 5.69
CA VAL A 275 -13.76 21.41 5.30
C VAL A 275 -13.23 20.76 6.58
N SER A 276 -13.50 19.47 6.74
CA SER A 276 -13.01 18.66 7.85
C SER A 276 -12.29 17.41 7.33
N VAL A 277 -11.32 16.92 8.10
CA VAL A 277 -10.59 15.69 7.80
C VAL A 277 -10.67 14.77 9.01
N ASN A 278 -11.15 13.55 8.80
CA ASN A 278 -11.40 12.55 9.85
C ASN A 278 -12.18 13.17 11.03
N SER A 279 -13.25 13.92 10.71
CA SER A 279 -14.13 14.64 11.66
C SER A 279 -13.47 15.78 12.44
N VAL A 280 -12.26 16.20 12.09
CA VAL A 280 -11.59 17.38 12.65
C VAL A 280 -11.73 18.57 11.69
N PRO A 281 -12.39 19.68 12.09
CA PRO A 281 -12.52 20.86 11.24
C PRO A 281 -11.16 21.50 10.93
N VAL A 282 -10.93 21.82 9.66
CA VAL A 282 -9.67 22.40 9.17
C VAL A 282 -9.86 23.85 8.75
N LYS A 283 -10.90 24.14 7.95
CA LYS A 283 -11.12 25.46 7.39
C LYS A 283 -12.61 25.75 7.20
N ARG A 284 -13.00 27.00 7.50
CA ARG A 284 -14.26 27.60 7.07
C ARG A 284 -14.00 28.62 5.97
N ILE A 285 -14.81 28.58 4.92
CA ILE A 285 -14.81 29.48 3.77
C ILE A 285 -16.17 30.19 3.74
N ALA A 286 -16.17 31.52 3.69
CA ALA A 286 -17.40 32.28 3.52
C ALA A 286 -17.77 32.32 2.04
N LEU A 287 -19.00 31.93 1.70
CA LEU A 287 -19.52 31.97 0.33
C LEU A 287 -20.16 33.33 0.07
N ASN A 288 -19.89 33.93 -1.08
CA ASN A 288 -20.42 35.26 -1.41
C ASN A 288 -20.83 35.34 -2.90
N SER A 289 -21.13 36.54 -3.40
CA SER A 289 -21.62 36.69 -4.78
C SER A 289 -20.51 36.85 -5.82
N HIS A 290 -19.24 36.98 -5.40
CA HIS A 290 -18.11 37.19 -6.30
C HIS A 290 -17.38 35.88 -6.64
N ASP A 291 -17.74 34.77 -5.99
CA ASP A 291 -17.13 33.44 -6.12
C ASP A 291 -18.05 32.38 -6.78
N SER A 292 -19.07 32.81 -7.54
CA SER A 292 -20.12 31.91 -8.05
C SER A 292 -19.66 30.87 -9.08
N GLU A 293 -18.62 31.15 -9.87
CA GLU A 293 -18.18 30.27 -10.96
C GLU A 293 -16.66 29.99 -10.93
N ASN A 294 -16.30 28.71 -10.89
CA ASN A 294 -14.93 28.19 -10.97
C ASN A 294 -13.93 28.89 -10.03
N THR A 295 -14.35 29.15 -8.80
CA THR A 295 -13.49 29.70 -7.77
C THR A 295 -12.54 28.63 -7.26
N SER A 296 -11.30 29.00 -6.98
CA SER A 296 -10.34 28.11 -6.32
C SER A 296 -9.81 28.66 -5.01
N VAL A 297 -9.53 27.75 -4.08
CA VAL A 297 -8.93 28.04 -2.79
C VAL A 297 -7.92 26.96 -2.44
N VAL A 298 -6.78 27.37 -1.87
CA VAL A 298 -5.80 26.44 -1.31
C VAL A 298 -6.00 26.35 0.20
N ILE A 299 -6.17 25.12 0.69
CA ILE A 299 -6.37 24.82 2.10
C ILE A 299 -5.20 23.96 2.56
N ASN A 300 -4.41 24.50 3.49
CA ASN A 300 -3.36 23.71 4.14
C ASN A 300 -3.96 22.85 5.25
N ILE A 301 -3.68 21.55 5.20
CA ILE A 301 -4.21 20.52 6.08
C ILE A 301 -3.03 19.89 6.83
N PRO A 302 -2.96 19.99 8.17
CA PRO A 302 -1.89 19.34 8.94
C PRO A 302 -1.87 17.82 8.70
N LEU A 303 -0.70 17.28 8.38
CA LEU A 303 -0.54 15.86 8.01
C LEU A 303 -0.95 14.90 9.13
N LYS A 304 -0.80 15.32 10.39
CA LYS A 304 -1.24 14.56 11.58
C LYS A 304 -2.74 14.24 11.63
N LEU A 305 -3.56 14.90 10.81
CA LEU A 305 -5.00 14.62 10.72
C LEU A 305 -5.29 13.43 9.79
N PHE A 306 -4.34 13.07 8.95
CA PHE A 306 -4.42 11.90 8.10
C PHE A 306 -3.87 10.67 8.82
N LYS A 307 -4.43 9.51 8.49
CA LYS A 307 -4.01 8.18 8.92
C LYS A 307 -3.72 7.32 7.70
N LEU A 308 -3.02 6.21 7.93
CA LEU A 308 -2.87 5.17 6.92
C LEU A 308 -4.25 4.58 6.55
N GLY A 309 -4.47 4.30 5.27
CA GLY A 309 -5.72 3.78 4.72
C GLY A 309 -6.76 4.86 4.44
N ASP A 310 -8.03 4.54 4.69
CA ASP A 310 -9.15 5.41 4.38
C ASP A 310 -9.18 6.67 5.25
N ASN A 311 -9.13 7.83 4.62
CA ASN A 311 -9.34 9.12 5.26
C ASN A 311 -10.60 9.76 4.71
N THR A 312 -11.44 10.29 5.59
CA THR A 312 -12.64 11.01 5.16
C THR A 312 -12.35 12.49 5.14
N VAL A 313 -12.46 13.12 3.97
CA VAL A 313 -12.56 14.57 3.85
C VAL A 313 -14.02 14.91 3.67
N GLU A 314 -14.59 15.61 4.64
CA GLU A 314 -15.97 16.08 4.60
C GLU A 314 -15.99 17.55 4.20
N ILE A 315 -16.74 17.87 3.15
CA ILE A 315 -17.02 19.23 2.72
C ILE A 315 -18.49 19.51 3.01
N THR A 316 -18.73 20.41 3.93
CA THR A 316 -20.06 20.76 4.40
C THR A 316 -20.42 22.16 3.94
N SER A 317 -21.38 22.29 3.04
CA SER A 317 -21.90 23.59 2.60
C SER A 317 -23.17 23.96 3.34
N ASN A 318 -23.33 25.23 3.66
CA ASN A 318 -24.59 25.82 4.11
C ASN A 318 -24.85 27.05 3.23
N ILE A 319 -25.81 26.97 2.32
CA ILE A 319 -26.18 28.06 1.40
C ILE A 319 -27.55 28.58 1.81
N GLN A 320 -27.59 29.79 2.37
CA GLN A 320 -28.84 30.40 2.82
C GLN A 320 -29.44 31.28 1.73
N ALA A 321 -30.60 30.90 1.24
CA ALA A 321 -31.48 31.76 0.43
C ALA A 321 -32.13 32.84 1.32
N ASP A 322 -32.46 34.00 0.78
CA ASP A 322 -33.19 35.05 1.48
C ASP A 322 -34.65 34.65 1.64
N ILE A 323 -35.02 34.26 2.85
CA ILE A 323 -36.38 33.85 3.23
C ILE A 323 -37.23 35.10 3.56
N SER A 324 -37.10 36.17 2.78
CA SER A 324 -37.86 37.42 3.00
C SER A 324 -39.36 37.27 2.71
N ASN A 325 -39.79 36.16 2.10
CA ASN A 325 -41.20 35.79 1.98
C ASN A 325 -41.66 34.86 3.11
N ILE A 326 -42.47 35.43 4.01
CA ILE A 326 -43.20 34.78 5.13
C ILE A 326 -44.08 33.57 4.68
N GLN A 327 -44.23 33.30 3.39
CA GLN A 327 -45.04 32.18 2.89
C GLN A 327 -44.33 30.82 2.90
N SER A 328 -43.01 30.75 2.74
CA SER A 328 -42.28 29.47 2.73
C SER A 328 -42.19 28.82 4.12
N THR A 329 -42.27 29.61 5.19
CA THR A 329 -42.45 29.12 6.57
C THR A 329 -43.87 28.65 6.87
N LEU A 330 -44.87 29.02 6.06
CA LEU A 330 -46.28 28.65 6.27
C LEU A 330 -46.71 27.36 5.56
N TYR A 331 -45.97 26.91 4.53
CA TYR A 331 -46.34 25.75 3.72
C TYR A 331 -45.31 24.62 3.69
N CYS A 332 -44.13 24.81 4.29
CA CYS A 332 -43.05 23.81 4.29
C CYS A 332 -42.75 23.28 2.89
N THR A 333 -42.95 24.14 1.88
CA THR A 333 -42.59 23.87 0.50
C THR A 333 -41.15 24.33 0.34
N GLU A 334 -40.26 23.38 0.08
CA GLU A 334 -38.88 23.67 -0.30
C GLU A 334 -38.81 24.14 -1.76
N ASP A 335 -39.51 25.22 -2.09
CA ASP A 335 -39.57 25.78 -3.46
C ASP A 335 -38.19 26.27 -3.97
N TYR A 336 -37.15 26.19 -3.12
CA TYR A 336 -35.79 26.64 -3.38
C TYR A 336 -34.70 25.59 -3.08
N TYR A 337 -35.03 24.35 -2.71
CA TYR A 337 -34.01 23.33 -2.39
C TYR A 337 -33.10 23.04 -3.58
N SER A 338 -33.67 22.88 -4.78
CA SER A 338 -32.92 22.68 -6.03
C SER A 338 -32.25 23.95 -6.58
N ASN A 339 -32.58 25.14 -6.03
CA ASN A 339 -32.01 26.40 -6.47
C ASN A 339 -30.70 26.75 -5.74
N SER A 340 -30.43 26.07 -4.63
CA SER A 340 -29.18 26.18 -3.88
C SER A 340 -28.29 24.98 -4.14
N TRP A 341 -27.09 25.20 -4.64
CA TRP A 341 -26.16 24.10 -4.94
C TRP A 341 -24.70 24.52 -4.78
N LEU A 342 -23.86 23.55 -4.46
CA LEU A 342 -22.40 23.62 -4.50
C LEU A 342 -21.90 22.51 -5.41
N THR A 343 -21.06 22.85 -6.38
CA THR A 343 -20.36 21.90 -7.24
C THR A 343 -18.87 21.91 -6.92
N ILE A 344 -18.28 20.75 -6.68
CA ILE A 344 -16.84 20.55 -6.57
C ILE A 344 -16.35 19.96 -7.89
N ASN A 345 -15.38 20.63 -8.49
CA ASN A 345 -14.82 20.23 -9.78
C ASN A 345 -13.81 19.08 -9.60
N PRO A 346 -13.79 18.06 -10.48
CA PRO A 346 -12.87 16.93 -10.41
C PRO A 346 -11.38 17.32 -10.59
N ASP A 347 -11.09 18.49 -11.13
CA ASP A 347 -9.74 19.06 -11.22
C ASP A 347 -9.20 19.57 -9.87
N SER A 348 -10.04 19.60 -8.82
CA SER A 348 -9.57 19.83 -7.46
C SER A 348 -8.52 18.78 -7.09
N SER A 349 -7.49 19.15 -6.35
CA SER A 349 -6.35 18.26 -6.12
C SER A 349 -5.75 18.36 -4.73
N PHE A 350 -5.29 17.23 -4.20
CA PHE A 350 -4.45 17.16 -3.01
C PHE A 350 -2.99 17.11 -3.44
N THR A 351 -2.20 18.05 -2.94
CA THR A 351 -0.74 18.04 -3.02
C THR A 351 -0.19 17.68 -1.64
N PHE A 352 0.47 16.53 -1.55
CA PHE A 352 1.22 16.15 -0.36
C PHE A 352 2.65 16.67 -0.49
N PRO A 353 3.28 17.07 0.61
CA PRO A 353 4.68 17.47 0.53
C PRO A 353 5.46 16.27 0.04
N SER A 354 6.29 16.48 -0.98
CA SER A 354 7.32 15.52 -1.34
C SER A 354 8.15 15.28 -0.12
N GLY A 355 7.92 14.12 0.49
CA GLY A 355 8.88 13.55 1.38
C GLY A 355 10.16 13.46 0.59
N THR A 356 11.09 14.37 0.84
CA THR A 356 12.45 13.91 1.10
C THR A 356 12.36 13.07 2.38
N SER A 357 11.67 11.93 2.32
CA SER A 357 11.91 10.86 3.26
C SER A 357 13.29 10.42 2.85
N GLN A 358 14.29 10.92 3.58
CA GLN A 358 15.52 10.15 3.68
C GLN A 358 15.09 8.73 3.98
N LEU A 359 15.54 7.78 3.14
CA LEU A 359 15.29 6.36 3.32
C LEU A 359 15.35 6.03 4.81
N SER A 360 14.18 5.85 5.41
CA SER A 360 14.09 5.57 6.84
C SER A 360 14.11 4.07 6.99
N ALA A 361 14.81 3.57 8.02
CA ALA A 361 14.70 2.17 8.40
C ALA A 361 13.34 1.85 9.06
N ASN A 362 12.37 2.76 9.09
CA ASN A 362 11.06 2.53 9.68
C ASN A 362 10.16 1.70 8.74
N LEU A 363 9.58 0.63 9.27
CA LEU A 363 8.65 -0.28 8.60
C LEU A 363 7.22 0.28 8.49
N SER A 364 6.94 1.44 9.10
CA SER A 364 5.66 2.11 8.94
C SER A 364 5.41 2.45 7.47
N GLY A 365 4.22 2.10 6.96
CA GLY A 365 3.86 2.28 5.55
C GLY A 365 4.45 1.25 4.60
N PHE A 366 4.91 0.10 5.12
CA PHE A 366 5.14 -1.10 4.31
C PHE A 366 3.86 -1.48 3.52
N PRO A 367 3.96 -1.87 2.24
CA PRO A 367 5.18 -1.98 1.41
C PRO A 367 5.59 -0.69 0.68
N GLN A 368 4.77 0.34 0.66
CA GLN A 368 4.93 1.44 -0.32
C GLN A 368 6.09 2.37 -0.05
N ASN A 369 6.42 2.59 1.23
CA ASN A 369 7.59 3.38 1.60
C ASN A 369 8.90 2.68 1.22
N LEU A 370 8.84 1.44 0.71
CA LEU A 370 9.99 0.63 0.30
C LEU A 370 10.20 0.54 -1.22
N ILE A 371 9.46 1.32 -2.02
CA ILE A 371 9.53 1.29 -3.47
C ILE A 371 9.78 2.69 -3.99
N SER A 372 10.82 2.87 -4.82
CA SER A 372 11.09 4.17 -5.47
C SER A 372 10.81 4.18 -6.96
N ALA A 373 11.01 3.03 -7.62
CA ALA A 373 10.77 2.83 -9.03
C ALA A 373 9.40 2.19 -9.28
N SER A 374 8.57 2.81 -10.13
CA SER A 374 7.27 2.24 -10.53
C SER A 374 7.40 0.84 -11.16
N SER A 375 8.53 0.58 -11.81
CA SER A 375 8.90 -0.67 -12.49
C SER A 375 9.63 -1.67 -11.60
N LEU A 376 9.96 -1.34 -10.35
CA LEU A 376 10.76 -2.18 -9.45
C LEU A 376 12.18 -2.52 -9.97
N THR A 377 12.73 -1.72 -10.90
CA THR A 377 14.09 -1.95 -11.48
C THR A 377 15.20 -1.79 -10.45
N ASP A 378 14.92 -1.07 -9.37
CA ASP A 378 15.83 -0.83 -8.24
C ASP A 378 15.74 -1.90 -7.14
N LEU A 379 14.83 -2.88 -7.28
CA LEU A 379 14.56 -3.90 -6.27
C LEU A 379 15.27 -5.22 -6.56
N ALA A 380 16.05 -5.70 -5.59
CA ALA A 380 16.64 -7.04 -5.58
C ALA A 380 16.03 -7.90 -4.47
N LEU A 381 15.61 -9.12 -4.79
CA LEU A 381 15.30 -10.16 -3.80
C LEU A 381 16.51 -11.09 -3.68
N ILE A 382 17.07 -11.24 -2.48
CA ILE A 382 18.29 -12.01 -2.23
C ILE A 382 17.96 -13.22 -1.39
N ILE A 383 18.11 -14.41 -1.96
CA ILE A 383 17.73 -15.68 -1.34
C ILE A 383 18.97 -16.54 -1.02
N PRO A 384 18.86 -17.61 -0.20
CA PRO A 384 19.95 -18.54 0.05
C PRO A 384 20.48 -19.18 -1.25
N ASP A 385 21.73 -19.63 -1.29
CA ASP A 385 22.23 -20.41 -2.43
C ASP A 385 21.56 -21.80 -2.51
N THR A 386 21.23 -22.38 -1.35
CA THR A 386 20.40 -23.58 -1.23
C THR A 386 19.06 -23.21 -0.62
N VAL A 387 18.03 -23.12 -1.46
CA VAL A 387 16.72 -22.59 -1.08
C VAL A 387 15.81 -23.71 -0.57
N ASP A 388 15.13 -23.48 0.54
CA ASP A 388 14.03 -24.32 1.00
C ASP A 388 12.67 -23.75 0.61
N TRP A 389 11.61 -24.55 0.77
CA TRP A 389 10.26 -24.16 0.38
C TRP A 389 9.70 -22.97 1.16
N ALA A 390 10.11 -22.78 2.41
CA ALA A 390 9.73 -21.61 3.19
C ALA A 390 10.31 -20.34 2.54
N ALA A 391 11.60 -20.33 2.19
CA ALA A 391 12.23 -19.20 1.51
C ALA A 391 11.68 -18.97 0.09
N ILE A 392 11.37 -20.02 -0.67
CA ILE A 392 10.72 -19.91 -2.00
C ILE A 392 9.36 -19.22 -1.86
N SER A 393 8.51 -19.73 -0.96
CA SER A 393 7.17 -19.18 -0.73
C SER A 393 7.25 -17.73 -0.26
N THR A 394 8.08 -17.43 0.76
CA THR A 394 8.27 -16.05 1.25
C THR A 394 8.74 -15.11 0.15
N THR A 395 9.62 -15.55 -0.76
CA THR A 395 10.09 -14.73 -1.89
C THR A 395 8.95 -14.38 -2.84
N ILE A 396 8.15 -15.38 -3.24
CA ILE A 396 7.06 -15.22 -4.20
C ILE A 396 5.91 -14.39 -3.59
N ILE A 397 5.54 -14.63 -2.35
CA ILE A 397 4.51 -13.88 -1.62
C ILE A 397 4.95 -12.42 -1.39
N THR A 398 6.22 -12.20 -1.01
CA THR A 398 6.77 -10.86 -0.89
C THR A 398 6.72 -10.11 -2.22
N ALA A 399 7.10 -10.77 -3.31
CA ALA A 399 7.01 -10.19 -4.65
C ALA A 399 5.57 -9.79 -5.01
N ASN A 400 4.57 -10.63 -4.69
CA ASN A 400 3.15 -10.28 -4.85
C ASN A 400 2.80 -9.00 -4.08
N ARG A 401 3.20 -8.94 -2.81
CA ARG A 401 2.87 -7.82 -1.92
C ARG A 401 3.47 -6.51 -2.40
N ILE A 402 4.74 -6.51 -2.81
CA ILE A 402 5.40 -5.35 -3.43
C ILE A 402 4.72 -5.00 -4.75
N GLY A 403 4.37 -6.00 -5.57
CA GLY A 403 3.74 -5.80 -6.86
C GLY A 403 2.42 -5.01 -6.80
N ARG A 404 1.64 -5.16 -5.72
CA ARG A 404 0.36 -4.45 -5.53
C ARG A 404 0.44 -2.93 -5.57
N VAL A 405 1.62 -2.38 -5.32
CA VAL A 405 1.84 -0.93 -5.26
C VAL A 405 2.80 -0.46 -6.35
N ALA A 406 3.15 -1.35 -7.29
CA ALA A 406 3.95 -1.01 -8.46
C ALA A 406 3.04 -0.41 -9.56
N GLU A 407 3.50 0.62 -10.25
CA GLU A 407 2.68 1.34 -11.26
C GLU A 407 3.26 1.24 -12.68
N GLY A 408 4.43 0.61 -12.87
CA GLY A 408 5.09 0.49 -14.16
C GLY A 408 4.35 -0.46 -15.11
N ASP A 409 4.35 -0.16 -16.41
CA ASP A 409 3.78 -1.07 -17.42
C ASP A 409 4.49 -2.44 -17.39
N GLN A 410 5.82 -2.40 -17.26
CA GLN A 410 6.70 -3.55 -17.14
C GLN A 410 7.37 -3.54 -15.77
N LEU A 411 7.46 -4.72 -15.14
CA LEU A 411 8.17 -4.92 -13.88
C LEU A 411 9.54 -5.58 -14.13
N PHE A 412 10.55 -5.17 -13.37
CA PHE A 412 11.96 -5.57 -13.54
C PHE A 412 12.65 -5.95 -12.22
N LEU A 413 11.89 -6.34 -11.19
CA LEU A 413 12.49 -6.92 -9.99
C LEU A 413 13.32 -8.15 -10.37
N LYS A 414 14.36 -8.44 -9.58
CA LYS A 414 15.21 -9.61 -9.84
C LYS A 414 15.58 -10.35 -8.58
N VAL A 415 15.58 -11.69 -8.67
CA VAL A 415 16.01 -12.61 -7.63
C VAL A 415 17.47 -13.00 -7.87
N PHE A 416 18.29 -12.88 -6.83
CA PHE A 416 19.69 -13.26 -6.80
C PHE A 416 19.95 -14.25 -5.67
N SER A 417 20.89 -15.16 -5.86
CA SER A 417 21.38 -15.97 -4.75
C SER A 417 22.35 -15.16 -3.87
N ALA A 418 22.52 -15.58 -2.63
CA ALA A 418 23.38 -14.90 -1.66
C ALA A 418 24.83 -14.75 -2.13
N SER A 419 25.34 -15.73 -2.90
CA SER A 419 26.70 -15.70 -3.45
C SER A 419 26.84 -14.90 -4.75
N ASP A 420 25.75 -14.45 -5.39
CA ASP A 420 25.81 -13.73 -6.67
C ASP A 420 26.58 -12.40 -6.54
N GLN A 421 27.65 -12.23 -7.32
CA GLN A 421 28.52 -11.05 -7.30
C GLN A 421 28.31 -10.12 -8.51
N SER A 422 27.21 -10.27 -9.25
CA SER A 422 26.90 -9.42 -10.40
C SER A 422 26.77 -7.95 -9.99
N SER A 423 27.25 -7.03 -10.84
CA SER A 423 27.12 -5.59 -10.60
C SER A 423 25.64 -5.17 -10.51
N GLU A 424 24.76 -5.85 -11.26
CA GLU A 424 23.32 -5.59 -11.25
C GLU A 424 22.70 -5.74 -9.84
N ARG A 425 23.12 -6.76 -9.07
CA ARG A 425 22.69 -6.92 -7.67
C ARG A 425 23.10 -5.71 -6.82
N PHE A 426 24.31 -5.19 -7.05
CA PHE A 426 24.85 -4.07 -6.27
C PHE A 426 24.37 -2.70 -6.75
N GLU A 427 23.90 -2.56 -7.98
CA GLU A 427 23.32 -1.32 -8.50
C GLU A 427 21.88 -1.09 -8.01
N ARG A 428 21.20 -2.14 -7.56
CA ARG A 428 19.86 -2.08 -6.99
C ARG A 428 19.87 -1.49 -5.56
N SER A 429 19.22 -0.34 -5.41
CA SER A 429 19.20 0.48 -4.19
C SER A 429 18.35 -0.13 -3.06
N TYR A 430 17.34 -0.93 -3.42
CA TYR A 430 16.46 -1.62 -2.48
C TYR A 430 16.73 -3.11 -2.54
N GLN A 431 16.97 -3.72 -1.39
CA GLN A 431 17.25 -5.15 -1.30
C GLN A 431 16.37 -5.80 -0.24
N ILE A 432 15.71 -6.89 -0.57
CA ILE A 432 14.99 -7.73 0.39
C ILE A 432 15.74 -9.05 0.50
N LEU A 433 16.35 -9.29 1.66
CA LEU A 433 17.07 -10.53 1.96
C LEU A 433 16.10 -11.49 2.66
N ILE A 434 16.03 -12.72 2.17
CA ILE A 434 15.03 -13.71 2.62
C ILE A 434 15.75 -15.01 2.98
N GLY A 435 15.36 -15.64 4.09
CA GLY A 435 15.89 -16.96 4.49
C GLY A 435 16.39 -16.98 5.92
N LEU A 436 17.09 -18.04 6.29
CA LEU A 436 17.67 -18.18 7.63
C LEU A 436 19.11 -17.66 7.62
N PRO A 437 19.63 -17.05 8.70
CA PRO A 437 21.02 -16.61 8.74
C PRO A 437 22.01 -17.78 8.64
N SER A 438 21.59 -18.98 9.04
CA SER A 438 22.36 -20.22 8.91
C SER A 438 22.52 -20.71 7.46
N ASN A 439 21.64 -20.30 6.54
CA ASN A 439 21.66 -20.72 5.13
C ASN A 439 21.80 -19.58 4.12
N ASN A 440 21.64 -18.32 4.54
CA ASN A 440 21.81 -17.14 3.68
C ASN A 440 23.05 -16.33 4.13
N ALA A 441 24.15 -16.47 3.38
CA ALA A 441 25.39 -15.76 3.67
C ALA A 441 25.22 -14.22 3.65
N ALA A 442 24.35 -13.68 2.81
CA ALA A 442 24.12 -12.23 2.75
C ALA A 442 23.43 -11.69 4.02
N ILE A 443 22.56 -12.47 4.67
CA ILE A 443 22.00 -12.13 5.98
C ILE A 443 23.08 -12.26 7.06
N LYS A 444 23.89 -13.32 6.99
CA LYS A 444 24.98 -13.56 7.94
C LYS A 444 26.03 -12.45 7.93
N ASP A 445 26.36 -11.91 6.77
CA ASP A 445 27.32 -10.80 6.63
C ASP A 445 26.81 -9.50 7.25
N LEU A 446 25.49 -9.33 7.33
CA LEU A 446 24.84 -8.17 7.95
C LEU A 446 24.53 -8.38 9.43
N ASN A 447 24.83 -9.55 10.00
CA ASN A 447 24.34 -9.98 11.32
C ASN A 447 24.66 -9.00 12.46
N ASP A 448 25.81 -8.31 12.39
CA ASP A 448 26.23 -7.34 13.40
C ASP A 448 25.50 -5.98 13.28
N LEU A 449 24.83 -5.73 12.15
CA LEU A 449 24.04 -4.52 11.87
C LEU A 449 22.54 -4.73 12.12
N LEU A 450 22.10 -5.98 12.27
CA LEU A 450 20.69 -6.33 12.45
C LEU A 450 20.18 -5.87 13.82
N PRO A 451 18.96 -5.28 13.90
CA PRO A 451 18.25 -5.06 15.16
C PRO A 451 18.23 -6.29 16.09
N VAL A 452 18.02 -7.49 15.54
CA VAL A 452 18.18 -8.77 16.24
C VAL A 452 19.24 -9.60 15.52
N SER A 453 20.45 -9.59 16.06
CA SER A 453 21.53 -10.45 15.58
C SER A 453 21.30 -11.93 15.95
N PHE A 454 22.08 -12.82 15.35
CA PHE A 454 22.10 -14.25 15.66
C PHE A 454 23.46 -14.69 16.21
N ASP A 455 23.52 -15.89 16.77
CA ASP A 455 24.78 -16.56 17.07
C ASP A 455 25.59 -16.89 15.81
N THR A 456 26.83 -17.33 15.99
CA THR A 456 27.77 -17.59 14.88
C THR A 456 27.28 -18.68 13.92
N GLU A 457 26.39 -19.54 14.41
CA GLU A 457 25.72 -20.59 13.64
C GLU A 457 24.49 -20.06 12.87
N GLY A 458 24.00 -18.86 13.20
CA GLY A 458 22.83 -18.25 12.57
C GLY A 458 21.52 -18.89 12.99
N VAL A 459 21.48 -19.47 14.21
CA VAL A 459 20.34 -20.24 14.70
C VAL A 459 19.70 -19.56 15.90
N LYS A 460 20.48 -19.09 16.89
CA LYS A 460 19.89 -18.50 18.10
C LYS A 460 19.82 -16.98 17.98
N PRO A 461 18.63 -16.36 18.08
CA PRO A 461 18.53 -14.90 18.10
C PRO A 461 19.15 -14.36 19.39
N LYS A 462 19.80 -13.21 19.28
CA LYS A 462 20.41 -12.43 20.34
C LYS A 462 19.74 -11.06 20.37
N PHE A 463 18.78 -10.92 21.27
CA PHE A 463 18.08 -9.66 21.49
C PHE A 463 19.04 -8.61 22.09
N PRO A 464 18.92 -7.34 21.70
CA PRO A 464 19.74 -6.26 22.24
C PRO A 464 19.41 -6.03 23.72
N ASP A 465 20.36 -5.50 24.51
CA ASP A 465 20.18 -5.21 25.93
C ASP A 465 19.03 -4.22 26.22
N SER A 466 18.67 -3.39 25.22
CA SER A 466 17.54 -2.47 25.28
C SER A 466 16.17 -3.17 25.20
N MET A 467 16.14 -4.47 24.91
CA MET A 467 14.92 -5.28 24.81
C MET A 467 14.96 -6.43 25.82
N ALA A 468 13.84 -6.67 26.51
CA ALA A 468 13.70 -7.87 27.31
C ALA A 468 13.69 -9.11 26.40
N ALA A 469 14.63 -10.03 26.60
CA ALA A 469 14.65 -11.30 25.88
C ALA A 469 13.50 -12.20 26.39
N VAL A 470 12.37 -12.16 25.67
CA VAL A 470 11.22 -13.03 25.94
C VAL A 470 11.28 -14.21 24.99
N TYR A 471 11.54 -15.39 25.53
CA TYR A 471 11.54 -16.64 24.76
C TYR A 471 10.13 -17.25 24.79
N SER A 472 9.54 -17.49 23.62
CA SER A 472 8.32 -18.26 23.50
C SER A 472 8.57 -19.70 23.96
N SER A 473 7.52 -20.40 24.41
CA SER A 473 7.66 -21.81 24.81
C SER A 473 8.11 -22.72 23.66
N SER A 474 7.89 -22.31 22.41
CA SER A 474 8.38 -23.00 21.21
C SER A 474 9.86 -22.71 20.92
N GLY A 475 10.41 -21.61 21.45
CA GLY A 475 11.76 -21.13 21.13
C GLY A 475 11.91 -20.68 19.66
N LYS A 476 10.80 -20.53 18.94
CA LYS A 476 10.73 -20.24 17.51
C LYS A 476 10.34 -18.78 17.28
N PHE A 477 11.04 -18.11 16.38
CA PHE A 477 10.88 -16.69 16.08
C PHE A 477 11.09 -16.38 14.60
N GLY A 478 10.21 -15.55 14.07
CA GLY A 478 10.38 -14.85 12.80
C GLY A 478 10.69 -13.38 13.06
N PHE A 479 11.39 -12.74 12.13
CA PHE A 479 11.78 -11.35 12.20
C PHE A 479 11.61 -10.65 10.85
N ILE A 480 11.10 -9.43 10.89
CA ILE A 480 11.14 -8.48 9.77
C ILE A 480 11.97 -7.31 10.25
N GLU A 481 13.14 -7.12 9.65
CA GLU A 481 14.12 -6.13 10.09
C GLU A 481 14.46 -5.20 8.93
N SER A 482 14.67 -3.92 9.20
CA SER A 482 15.07 -2.95 8.20
C SER A 482 16.30 -2.19 8.65
N ILE A 483 17.24 -2.02 7.73
CA ILE A 483 18.49 -1.29 7.97
C ILE A 483 18.79 -0.36 6.79
N LEU A 484 19.51 0.72 7.09
CA LEU A 484 20.09 1.60 6.09
C LEU A 484 21.61 1.45 6.14
N THR A 485 22.20 0.99 5.03
CA THR A 485 23.66 0.79 4.93
C THR A 485 24.40 2.12 4.85
N GLU A 486 25.69 2.14 5.18
CA GLU A 486 26.57 3.32 4.99
C GLU A 486 26.59 3.83 3.54
N ALA A 487 26.37 2.93 2.58
CA ALA A 487 26.28 3.24 1.15
C ALA A 487 24.91 3.83 0.74
N GLY A 488 24.00 4.06 1.68
CA GLY A 488 22.67 4.62 1.43
C GLY A 488 21.66 3.64 0.84
N LYS A 489 21.93 2.33 0.86
CA LYS A 489 20.97 1.31 0.44
C LYS A 489 20.04 0.93 1.56
N PHE A 490 18.76 0.84 1.24
CA PHE A 490 17.75 0.28 2.14
C PHE A 490 17.71 -1.23 1.99
N GLN A 491 17.79 -1.94 3.12
CA GLN A 491 17.71 -3.40 3.15
C GLN A 491 16.60 -3.84 4.11
N LEU A 492 15.67 -4.64 3.60
CA LEU A 492 14.68 -5.38 4.39
C LEU A 492 15.16 -6.81 4.56
N ILE A 493 15.07 -7.37 5.75
CA ILE A 493 15.50 -8.72 6.07
C ILE A 493 14.29 -9.47 6.59
N LEU A 494 13.87 -10.49 5.85
CA LEU A 494 12.81 -11.43 6.18
C LEU A 494 13.46 -12.73 6.64
N THR A 495 13.63 -12.86 7.96
CA THR A 495 14.47 -13.91 8.55
C THR A 495 13.79 -14.62 9.70
N ALA A 496 14.35 -15.75 10.12
CA ALA A 496 13.84 -16.54 11.22
C ALA A 496 14.93 -17.46 11.79
N ASN A 497 14.63 -18.10 12.92
CA ASN A 497 15.47 -19.17 13.47
C ASN A 497 15.05 -20.59 13.06
N SER A 498 13.96 -20.73 12.29
CA SER A 498 13.47 -22.01 11.77
C SER A 498 12.62 -21.79 10.52
N GLN A 499 12.47 -22.83 9.69
CA GLN A 499 11.64 -22.79 8.48
C GLN A 499 10.18 -22.47 8.80
N GLU A 500 9.61 -23.09 9.83
CA GLU A 500 8.23 -22.83 10.27
C GLU A 500 8.01 -21.36 10.67
N SER A 501 8.99 -20.75 11.36
CA SER A 501 8.88 -19.32 11.68
C SER A 501 9.08 -18.41 10.48
N LEU A 502 9.81 -18.84 9.44
CA LEU A 502 9.89 -18.11 8.18
C LEU A 502 8.55 -18.15 7.42
N GLU A 503 7.79 -19.23 7.55
CA GLU A 503 6.40 -19.28 7.04
C GLU A 503 5.48 -18.30 7.79
N TRP A 504 5.68 -18.10 9.10
CA TRP A 504 4.96 -17.04 9.82
C TRP A 504 5.30 -15.65 9.29
N VAL A 505 6.57 -15.38 8.97
CA VAL A 505 6.99 -14.13 8.31
C VAL A 505 6.26 -13.93 6.98
N SER A 506 6.17 -14.99 6.15
CA SER A 506 5.43 -14.96 4.88
C SER A 506 3.94 -14.60 5.08
N LYS A 507 3.29 -15.20 6.08
CA LYS A 507 1.87 -14.90 6.38
C LYS A 507 1.66 -13.48 6.88
N VAL A 508 2.56 -13.01 7.75
CA VAL A 508 2.50 -11.68 8.34
C VAL A 508 2.73 -10.58 7.30
N ILE A 509 3.65 -10.78 6.34
CA ILE A 509 3.90 -9.81 5.26
C ILE A 509 2.76 -9.76 4.24
N ASP A 510 2.00 -10.85 4.09
CA ASP A 510 0.83 -10.90 3.21
C ASP A 510 -0.46 -10.36 3.83
N ASN A 511 -0.50 -10.15 5.16
CA ASN A 511 -1.73 -9.77 5.84
C ASN A 511 -1.85 -8.25 6.07
N PRO A 512 -2.69 -7.52 5.29
CA PRO A 512 -2.86 -6.07 5.44
C PRO A 512 -3.34 -5.63 6.81
N GLU A 513 -4.11 -6.46 7.51
CA GLU A 513 -4.59 -6.14 8.85
C GLU A 513 -3.46 -6.14 9.89
N ILE A 514 -2.37 -6.85 9.61
CA ILE A 514 -1.19 -6.94 10.46
C ILE A 514 -0.17 -5.87 10.06
N TYR A 515 0.30 -5.87 8.81
CA TYR A 515 1.43 -5.01 8.41
C TYR A 515 1.10 -3.52 8.42
N LYS A 516 -0.19 -3.13 8.34
CA LYS A 516 -0.60 -1.72 8.51
C LYS A 516 -0.22 -1.13 9.87
N ASN A 517 0.02 -1.99 10.87
CA ASN A 517 0.41 -1.60 12.21
C ASN A 517 1.92 -1.69 12.45
N PHE A 518 2.73 -2.04 11.44
CA PHE A 518 4.17 -2.06 11.58
C PHE A 518 4.70 -0.67 11.92
N THR A 519 5.59 -0.63 12.90
CA THR A 519 6.31 0.57 13.32
C THR A 519 7.75 0.22 13.70
N GLY A 520 8.63 1.22 13.71
CA GLY A 520 10.05 1.01 14.04
C GLY A 520 10.76 0.19 12.98
N ASN A 521 11.93 -0.35 13.30
CA ASN A 521 12.81 -1.06 12.36
C ASN A 521 12.88 -2.58 12.62
N LEU A 522 12.03 -3.10 13.50
CA LEU A 522 12.00 -4.50 13.89
C LEU A 522 10.56 -4.94 14.17
N GLN A 523 10.12 -6.00 13.50
CA GLN A 523 8.97 -6.82 13.91
C GLN A 523 9.45 -8.16 14.41
N VAL A 524 9.03 -8.53 15.62
CA VAL A 524 9.25 -9.86 16.19
C VAL A 524 7.96 -10.66 16.05
N ILE A 525 8.06 -11.88 15.53
CA ILE A 525 6.94 -12.79 15.28
C ILE A 525 7.14 -14.06 16.11
N SER A 526 6.29 -14.29 17.12
CA SER A 526 6.37 -15.45 18.03
C SER A 526 5.40 -16.59 17.69
N GLY A 527 4.51 -16.37 16.71
CA GLY A 527 3.49 -17.29 16.24
C GLY A 527 2.76 -16.73 15.02
N GLU A 528 1.81 -17.47 14.47
CA GLU A 528 1.22 -17.22 13.14
C GLU A 528 0.60 -15.82 12.94
N ASN A 529 0.17 -15.15 14.02
CA ASN A 529 -0.29 -13.74 14.00
C ASN A 529 0.16 -12.95 15.24
N GLU A 530 1.19 -13.43 15.94
CA GLU A 530 1.67 -12.79 17.17
C GLU A 530 2.87 -11.91 16.83
N THR A 531 2.61 -10.62 16.60
CA THR A 531 3.62 -9.65 16.15
C THR A 531 3.82 -8.55 17.18
N ALA A 532 5.07 -8.11 17.37
CA ALA A 532 5.41 -6.93 18.15
C ALA A 532 6.41 -6.04 17.43
N SER A 533 6.11 -4.75 17.34
CA SER A 533 6.96 -3.73 16.73
C SER A 533 7.92 -3.09 17.74
N PHE A 534 9.16 -2.85 17.32
CA PHE A 534 10.17 -2.20 18.13
C PHE A 534 11.02 -1.24 17.30
N THR A 535 11.57 -0.22 17.97
CA THR A 535 12.61 0.65 17.42
C THR A 535 13.91 0.39 18.17
N ILE A 536 14.92 -0.13 17.46
CA ILE A 536 16.25 -0.42 17.98
C ILE A 536 17.24 0.65 17.51
N PRO A 537 17.75 1.50 18.42
CA PRO A 537 18.76 2.50 18.10
C PRO A 537 20.07 1.86 17.62
N GLY A 538 20.72 2.44 16.60
CA GLY A 538 22.02 1.98 16.08
C GLY A 538 21.98 1.20 14.77
N ALA A 539 20.84 0.62 14.41
CA ALA A 539 20.57 0.08 13.06
C ALA A 539 20.06 1.16 12.07
N MET A 540 19.88 2.39 12.56
CA MET A 540 19.72 3.60 11.76
C MET A 540 21.05 4.34 11.75
N ILE A 541 21.70 4.45 10.59
CA ILE A 541 22.62 5.57 10.38
C ILE A 541 21.75 6.79 10.13
N ASP A 542 21.13 7.28 11.20
CA ASP A 542 20.41 8.54 11.21
C ASP A 542 21.45 9.66 11.12
N LYS A 543 21.89 9.99 9.91
CA LYS A 543 22.69 11.18 9.67
C LYS A 543 21.84 12.46 9.61
N ALA A 544 20.64 12.45 10.19
CA ALA A 544 19.74 13.59 10.18
C ALA A 544 18.92 13.84 11.45
N ILE A 545 19.29 13.25 12.59
CA ILE A 545 18.88 13.78 13.90
C ILE A 545 19.97 14.66 14.51
N GLN A 546 21.25 14.52 14.10
CA GLN A 546 22.32 15.40 14.60
C GLN A 546 22.44 16.76 13.90
N ASP A 547 21.85 16.97 12.72
CA ASP A 547 21.86 18.29 12.06
C ASP A 547 20.58 19.12 12.24
N SER A 548 19.57 18.55 12.89
CA SER A 548 18.41 19.31 13.39
C SER A 548 18.57 19.77 14.85
N GLU A 549 19.58 19.25 15.57
CA GLU A 549 20.04 19.82 16.85
C GLU A 549 21.24 20.77 16.70
N SER A 550 21.87 20.89 15.52
CA SER A 550 23.01 21.81 15.32
C SER A 550 22.64 23.18 14.72
N THR A 551 21.37 23.39 14.31
CA THR A 551 20.92 24.70 13.80
C THR A 551 19.67 25.24 14.49
N GLN A 552 19.65 25.23 15.82
CA GLN A 552 19.03 26.20 16.75
C GLN A 552 19.66 25.86 18.13
N VAL A 553 20.56 26.61 18.76
CA VAL A 553 20.52 28.03 19.11
C VAL A 553 21.92 28.40 19.64
N SER A 554 22.66 29.25 18.94
CA SER A 554 23.60 30.15 19.62
C SER A 554 22.75 31.23 20.28
N GLY A 555 22.40 31.00 21.53
CA GLY A 555 21.42 31.78 22.26
C GLY A 555 20.95 31.05 23.50
N ASN A 556 21.91 30.58 24.31
CA ASN A 556 21.67 30.36 25.73
C ASN A 556 21.51 31.75 26.39
N GLN A 557 20.44 32.46 26.02
CA GLN A 557 19.79 33.39 26.91
C GLN A 557 18.60 32.61 27.45
N LEU A 558 18.83 31.94 28.58
CA LEU A 558 17.84 31.87 29.64
C LEU A 558 16.99 33.13 29.56
N LEU A 559 15.66 33.00 29.54
CA LEU A 559 14.76 34.10 29.83
C LEU A 559 15.21 34.74 31.16
N GLN A 560 16.12 35.71 31.08
CA GLN A 560 16.23 36.76 32.04
C GLN A 560 14.89 37.47 31.93
N LYS A 561 14.00 37.12 32.86
CA LYS A 561 12.89 38.01 33.18
C LYS A 561 13.52 39.40 33.30
N PRO A 562 13.03 40.40 32.55
CA PRO A 562 13.63 41.70 32.63
C PRO A 562 13.57 42.17 34.09
N ASP A 563 14.67 42.66 34.65
CA ASP A 563 14.71 43.14 36.06
C ASP A 563 13.59 44.15 36.33
N TRP A 564 13.15 44.88 35.29
CA TRP A 564 12.01 45.80 35.38
C TRP A 564 10.67 45.12 35.71
N VAL A 565 10.44 43.85 35.35
CA VAL A 565 9.21 43.11 35.69
C VAL A 565 9.16 42.75 37.17
N VAL A 566 10.32 42.41 37.77
CA VAL A 566 10.43 42.15 39.22
C VAL A 566 10.31 43.46 40.00
N ILE A 567 10.90 44.55 39.50
CA ILE A 567 10.76 45.88 40.10
C ILE A 567 9.32 46.41 40.00
N LEU A 568 8.65 46.19 38.86
CA LEU A 568 7.25 46.62 38.66
C LEU A 568 6.31 45.83 39.58
N THR A 569 6.50 44.52 39.71
CA THR A 569 5.68 43.69 40.62
C THR A 569 5.93 44.03 42.09
N ALA A 570 7.17 44.30 42.48
CA ALA A 570 7.49 44.79 43.83
C ALA A 570 6.88 46.17 44.11
N ALA A 571 6.91 47.10 43.14
CA ALA A 571 6.32 48.42 43.27
C ALA A 571 4.79 48.37 43.41
N ILE A 572 4.11 47.52 42.62
CA ILE A 572 2.66 47.31 42.72
C ILE A 572 2.29 46.71 44.08
N LEU A 573 3.07 45.73 44.57
CA LEU A 573 2.88 45.17 45.91
C LEU A 573 3.06 46.23 46.99
N PHE A 574 4.09 47.07 46.91
CA PHE A 574 4.35 48.11 47.91
C PHE A 574 3.25 49.19 47.92
N ILE A 575 2.75 49.59 46.74
CA ILE A 575 1.62 50.53 46.62
C ILE A 575 0.35 49.90 47.18
N SER A 576 0.08 48.63 46.90
CA SER A 576 -1.10 47.95 47.45
C SER A 576 -1.03 47.83 48.98
N LEU A 577 0.15 47.56 49.54
CA LEU A 577 0.36 47.45 50.98
C LEU A 577 0.23 48.81 51.68
N THR A 578 0.69 49.89 51.04
CA THR A 578 0.54 51.27 51.56
C THR A 578 -0.92 51.73 51.50
N VAL A 579 -1.65 51.43 50.44
CA VAL A 579 -3.10 51.71 50.38
C VAL A 579 -3.86 50.95 51.46
N ILE A 580 -3.54 49.67 51.68
CA ILE A 580 -4.17 48.85 52.71
C ILE A 580 -3.84 49.36 54.12
N THR A 581 -2.58 49.75 54.38
CA THR A 581 -2.19 50.28 55.69
C THR A 581 -2.77 51.66 55.97
N VAL A 582 -2.85 52.56 54.97
CA VAL A 582 -3.53 53.85 55.11
C VAL A 582 -5.04 53.67 55.33
N ALA A 583 -5.67 52.74 54.59
CA ALA A 583 -7.08 52.40 54.80
C ALA A 583 -7.34 51.80 56.20
N TRP A 584 -6.39 51.01 56.72
CA TRP A 584 -6.49 50.41 58.05
C TRP A 584 -6.27 51.43 59.18
N ILE A 585 -5.33 52.38 59.00
CA ILE A 585 -5.09 53.47 59.96
C ILE A 585 -6.27 54.45 59.99
N ASN A 586 -6.88 54.78 58.85
CA ASN A 586 -8.07 55.62 58.78
C ASN A 586 -9.34 54.94 59.32
N LYS A 587 -9.34 53.62 59.51
CA LYS A 587 -10.44 52.87 60.13
C LYS A 587 -10.27 52.70 61.66
N ARG A 588 -9.11 53.10 62.21
CA ARG A 588 -8.79 53.04 63.64
C ARG A 588 -8.67 54.42 64.32
N ARG A 589 -8.81 55.51 63.56
CA ARG A 589 -9.20 56.83 64.07
C ARG A 589 -10.70 56.99 63.87
#